data_AF-A0A2V7DPK7-F1
#
_entry.id   AF-A0A2V7DPK7-F1
#
_cell.length_a   1.000
_cell.length_b   1.000
_cell.length_c   1.000
_cell.angle_alpha   90.00
_cell.angle_beta   90.00
_cell.angle_gamma   90.00
#
_symmetry.space_group_name_H-M   'P 1'
#
loop_
_entity.id
_entity.type
_entity.pdbx_description
1 polymer ?
#
loop_
_entity_poly.entity_id
_entity_poly.type
_entity_poly.pdbx_seq_one_letter_code
_entity_poly.pdbx_strand_id
1 'polypeptide(L)'
;MDRLRPRCRALRHRGGTELRGRRGPRRARPAAARVVAGHLADRRCAVLGAGLAGVLIALGVVYTPTFARLMRGQVLAITARDYVDAARALGAPGWRIAWRHVLPSATAPMVVQASLSVAFAILAEASLSFLGLGIQPPAASWGSMINAGRGYLQQAPWIVFGPGAALFVTVVGLNFVGDAVRDALDPRLRE
;
A
#
# COMPACT_ATOMS: atom_id res chain seq x y z
N MET A 1 -63.48 -41.08 -25.91
CA MET A 1 -63.78 -39.65 -26.14
C MET A 1 -64.52 -39.14 -24.92
N ASP A 2 -64.21 -37.90 -24.53
CA ASP A 2 -65.01 -36.98 -23.70
C ASP A 2 -64.47 -36.61 -22.29
N ARG A 3 -64.05 -35.33 -22.25
CA ARG A 3 -64.06 -34.32 -21.16
C ARG A 3 -62.97 -34.28 -20.09
N LEU A 4 -62.01 -33.40 -20.37
CA LEU A 4 -61.55 -32.34 -19.47
C LEU A 4 -62.61 -31.88 -18.45
N ARG A 5 -62.26 -31.84 -17.16
CA ARG A 5 -62.71 -30.78 -16.24
C ARG A 5 -61.62 -30.39 -15.22
N PRO A 6 -61.43 -29.08 -14.96
CA PRO A 6 -60.52 -28.52 -13.96
C PRO A 6 -61.22 -28.34 -12.60
N ARG A 7 -60.46 -28.17 -11.51
CA ARG A 7 -60.84 -27.31 -10.36
C ARG A 7 -59.72 -27.15 -9.33
N CYS A 8 -59.41 -25.90 -9.04
CA CYS A 8 -58.65 -25.42 -7.89
C CYS A 8 -59.16 -26.02 -6.57
N ARG A 9 -58.25 -26.34 -5.64
CA ARG A 9 -58.50 -26.12 -4.21
C ARG A 9 -57.21 -25.93 -3.44
N ALA A 10 -57.08 -24.74 -2.87
CA ALA A 10 -56.12 -24.39 -1.84
C ALA A 10 -56.17 -25.37 -0.66
N LEU A 11 -55.04 -25.65 -0.03
CA LEU A 11 -54.99 -25.95 1.40
C LEU A 11 -53.61 -25.58 1.97
N ARG A 12 -53.65 -24.49 2.72
CA ARG A 12 -52.64 -23.99 3.65
C ARG A 12 -52.65 -24.92 4.86
N HIS A 13 -51.51 -25.44 5.31
CA HIS A 13 -51.37 -25.84 6.71
C HIS A 13 -49.95 -25.64 7.23
N ARG A 14 -49.91 -24.96 8.38
CA ARG A 14 -48.78 -24.61 9.26
C ARG A 14 -48.07 -25.85 9.82
N GLY A 15 -46.80 -25.66 10.18
CA GLY A 15 -46.33 -26.02 11.53
C GLY A 15 -45.01 -26.78 11.60
N GLY A 16 -44.08 -26.31 12.44
CA GLY A 16 -42.88 -27.04 12.89
C GLY A 16 -41.59 -26.21 12.76
N THR A 17 -41.25 -25.31 13.68
CA THR A 17 -40.42 -25.54 14.89
C THR A 17 -39.24 -26.49 14.69
N GLU A 18 -38.08 -25.95 14.31
CA GLU A 18 -36.78 -26.51 14.69
C GLU A 18 -35.85 -25.43 15.22
N LEU A 19 -35.19 -25.82 16.31
CA LEU A 19 -34.39 -25.02 17.20
C LEU A 19 -32.91 -25.06 16.77
N ARG A 20 -32.17 -24.09 17.33
CA ARG A 20 -30.81 -24.30 17.85
C ARG A 20 -29.66 -24.29 16.84
N GLY A 21 -29.09 -23.09 16.72
CA GLY A 21 -27.68 -22.92 17.06
C GLY A 21 -26.67 -23.20 15.95
N ARG A 22 -26.18 -22.12 15.32
CA ARG A 22 -24.74 -22.00 15.07
C ARG A 22 -24.25 -20.59 15.38
N ARG A 23 -23.40 -20.54 16.41
CA ARG A 23 -22.48 -19.45 16.72
C ARG A 23 -21.75 -19.02 15.44
N GLY A 24 -21.73 -17.72 15.19
CA GLY A 24 -21.31 -17.15 13.92
C GLY A 24 -19.82 -17.28 13.62
N PRO A 25 -19.42 -17.04 12.36
CA PRO A 25 -18.05 -16.65 12.07
C PRO A 25 -17.90 -15.18 12.43
N ARG A 26 -17.03 -14.89 13.39
CA ARG A 26 -16.50 -13.55 13.65
C ARG A 26 -16.02 -12.98 12.31
N ARG A 27 -16.78 -12.02 11.76
CA ARG A 27 -16.35 -11.21 10.62
C ARG A 27 -15.07 -10.50 11.07
N ALA A 28 -13.93 -11.05 10.66
CA ALA A 28 -12.66 -10.34 10.69
C ALA A 28 -12.85 -9.12 9.78
N ARG A 29 -13.22 -7.99 10.38
CA ARG A 29 -13.29 -6.72 9.69
C ARG A 29 -11.85 -6.38 9.27
N PRO A 30 -11.52 -6.25 7.98
CA PRO A 30 -10.29 -5.58 7.61
C PRO A 30 -10.47 -4.12 8.01
N ALA A 31 -9.87 -3.71 9.14
CA ALA A 31 -9.80 -2.31 9.55
C ALA A 31 -9.21 -1.42 8.43
N ALA A 32 -8.43 -2.02 7.52
CA ALA A 32 -7.91 -1.38 6.31
C ALA A 32 -8.99 -1.00 5.26
N ALA A 33 -10.12 -1.72 5.18
CA ALA A 33 -11.15 -1.45 4.16
C ALA A 33 -12.11 -0.31 4.55
N ARG A 34 -12.12 0.10 5.83
CA ARG A 34 -12.97 1.22 6.30
C ARG A 34 -12.37 2.60 6.01
N VAL A 35 -11.07 2.68 5.74
CA VAL A 35 -10.42 3.95 5.38
C VAL A 35 -10.82 4.38 3.95
N VAL A 36 -11.20 3.44 3.09
CA VAL A 36 -11.59 3.71 1.69
C VAL A 36 -13.09 3.98 1.55
N ALA A 37 -13.93 3.54 2.49
CA ALA A 37 -15.39 3.69 2.41
C ALA A 37 -15.91 5.07 2.88
N GLY A 38 -15.16 6.14 2.60
CA GLY A 38 -15.55 7.55 2.71
C GLY A 38 -15.84 8.18 1.35
N HIS A 39 -16.36 7.41 0.39
CA HIS A 39 -16.59 7.84 -1.00
C HIS A 39 -17.85 8.72 -1.22
N LEU A 40 -18.40 9.36 -0.18
CA LEU A 40 -19.45 10.39 -0.34
C LEU A 40 -18.92 11.83 -0.33
N ALA A 41 -17.61 12.03 -0.19
CA ALA A 41 -16.96 13.34 -0.28
C ALA A 41 -16.66 13.78 -1.74
N ASP A 42 -17.37 13.19 -2.70
CA ASP A 42 -17.04 13.18 -4.12
C ASP A 42 -17.45 14.44 -4.91
N ARG A 43 -17.54 15.61 -4.25
CA ARG A 43 -17.84 16.88 -4.94
C ARG A 43 -16.98 18.07 -4.54
N ARG A 44 -16.03 17.89 -3.62
CA ARG A 44 -15.06 18.94 -3.25
C ARG A 44 -13.61 18.51 -3.43
N CYS A 45 -13.34 17.20 -3.59
CA CYS A 45 -11.97 16.69 -3.75
C CYS A 45 -11.42 16.78 -5.18
N ALA A 46 -12.24 17.06 -6.19
CA ALA A 46 -11.74 17.35 -7.53
C ALA A 46 -10.98 18.69 -7.60
N VAL A 47 -11.14 19.57 -6.61
CA VAL A 47 -10.58 20.94 -6.60
C VAL A 47 -9.56 21.17 -5.46
N LEU A 48 -9.41 20.25 -4.49
CA LEU A 48 -8.54 20.45 -3.31
C LEU A 48 -7.20 19.69 -3.33
N GLY A 49 -6.82 19.01 -4.43
CA GLY A 49 -5.65 18.12 -4.43
C GLY A 49 -4.72 18.19 -5.64
N ALA A 50 -4.85 19.17 -6.54
CA ALA A 50 -3.87 19.38 -7.61
C ALA A 50 -2.58 19.98 -7.02
N GLY A 51 -1.52 19.18 -6.91
CA GLY A 51 -0.21 19.61 -6.40
C GLY A 51 0.51 18.55 -5.55
N LEU A 52 1.73 18.88 -5.11
CA LEU A 52 2.63 17.97 -4.36
C LEU A 52 1.94 17.28 -3.17
N ALA A 53 1.15 18.02 -2.39
CA ALA A 53 0.48 17.48 -1.21
C ALA A 53 -0.56 16.40 -1.55
N GLY A 54 -1.35 16.57 -2.61
CA GLY A 54 -2.34 15.59 -3.05
C GLY A 54 -1.67 14.28 -3.51
N VAL A 55 -0.57 14.41 -4.25
CA VAL A 55 0.24 13.26 -4.70
C VAL A 55 0.85 12.51 -3.51
N LEU A 56 1.41 13.22 -2.54
CA LEU A 56 2.00 12.61 -1.34
C LEU A 56 0.95 11.88 -0.48
N ILE A 57 -0.24 12.47 -0.29
CA ILE A 57 -1.33 11.83 0.45
C ILE A 57 -1.81 10.57 -0.29
N ALA A 58 -1.99 10.65 -1.61
CA ALA A 58 -2.40 9.49 -2.42
C ALA A 58 -1.38 8.35 -2.33
N LEU A 59 -0.09 8.65 -2.48
CA LEU A 59 0.99 7.67 -2.32
C LEU A 59 1.01 7.07 -0.91
N GLY A 60 0.83 7.88 0.14
CA GLY A 60 0.78 7.41 1.52
C GLY A 60 -0.35 6.40 1.75
N VAL A 61 -1.55 6.67 1.24
CA VAL A 61 -2.70 5.75 1.33
C VAL A 61 -2.41 4.45 0.58
N VAL A 62 -1.82 4.52 -0.61
CA VAL A 62 -1.47 3.36 -1.45
C VAL A 62 -0.39 2.49 -0.78
N TYR A 63 0.63 3.08 -0.16
CA TYR A 63 1.72 2.33 0.46
C TYR A 63 1.41 1.79 1.86
N THR A 64 0.50 2.41 2.61
CA THR A 64 0.10 1.98 3.96
C THR A 64 -0.14 0.46 4.09
N PRO A 65 -0.98 -0.20 3.26
CA PRO A 65 -1.20 -1.65 3.38
C PRO A 65 0.05 -2.48 3.09
N THR A 66 0.93 -2.02 2.19
CA THR A 66 2.18 -2.71 1.85
C THR A 66 3.12 -2.72 3.03
N PHE A 67 3.35 -1.57 3.67
CA PHE A 67 4.17 -1.46 4.88
C PHE A 67 3.56 -2.24 6.05
N ALA A 68 2.24 -2.17 6.26
CA ALA A 68 1.56 -2.92 7.31
C ALA A 68 1.70 -4.43 7.14
N ARG A 69 1.59 -4.94 5.90
CA ARG A 69 1.76 -6.36 5.59
C ARG A 69 3.20 -6.81 5.80
N LEU A 70 4.18 -6.01 5.37
CA LEU A 70 5.59 -6.29 5.58
C LEU A 70 5.91 -6.37 7.08
N MET A 71 5.50 -5.36 7.85
CA MET A 71 5.72 -5.33 9.29
C MET A 71 5.09 -6.53 10.00
N ARG A 72 3.87 -6.91 9.62
CA ARG A 72 3.23 -8.10 10.18
C ARG A 72 4.04 -9.36 9.91
N GLY A 73 4.59 -9.51 8.69
CA GLY A 73 5.47 -10.63 8.34
C GLY A 73 6.74 -10.66 9.20
N GLN A 74 7.40 -9.52 9.36
CA GLN A 74 8.60 -9.40 10.19
C GLN A 74 8.33 -9.71 11.65
N VAL A 75 7.24 -9.17 12.22
CA VAL A 75 6.83 -9.45 13.60
C VAL A 75 6.62 -10.94 13.80
N LEU A 76 5.83 -11.60 12.93
CA LEU A 76 5.57 -13.03 13.02
C LEU A 76 6.87 -13.85 12.98
N ALA A 77 7.76 -13.54 12.04
CA ALA A 77 9.05 -14.22 11.90
C ALA A 77 9.95 -14.03 13.13
N ILE A 78 9.99 -12.84 13.71
CA ILE A 78 10.78 -12.55 14.91
C ILE A 78 10.19 -13.23 16.14
N THR A 79 8.87 -13.21 16.31
CA THR A 79 8.21 -13.86 17.47
C THR A 79 8.29 -15.37 17.48
N ALA A 80 8.65 -16.00 16.35
CA ALA A 80 8.87 -17.44 16.23
C ALA A 80 10.32 -17.86 16.54
N ARG A 81 11.20 -16.92 16.95
CA ARG A 81 12.60 -17.21 17.28
C ARG A 81 12.77 -17.56 18.76
N ASP A 82 13.64 -18.53 19.05
CA ASP A 82 13.87 -19.09 20.39
C ASP A 82 14.24 -18.04 21.46
N TYR A 83 14.97 -16.98 21.09
CA TYR A 83 15.33 -15.92 22.05
C TYR A 83 14.12 -15.12 22.55
N VAL A 84 13.06 -15.03 21.74
CA VAL A 84 11.81 -14.36 22.16
C VAL A 84 11.07 -15.24 23.15
N ASP A 85 11.06 -16.55 22.94
CA ASP A 85 10.41 -17.50 23.85
C ASP A 85 11.18 -17.63 25.17
N ALA A 86 12.51 -17.60 25.14
CA ALA A 86 13.34 -17.51 26.35
C ALA A 86 13.06 -16.21 27.14
N ALA A 87 12.95 -15.07 26.46
CA ALA A 87 12.60 -13.79 27.10
C ALA A 87 11.19 -13.80 27.73
N ARG A 88 10.24 -14.49 27.10
CA ARG A 88 8.90 -14.71 27.67
C ARG A 88 8.93 -15.64 28.88
N ALA A 89 9.72 -16.71 28.84
CA ALA A 89 9.90 -17.64 29.97
C ALA A 89 10.49 -16.96 31.21
N LEU A 90 11.34 -15.93 31.00
CA LEU A 90 11.88 -15.06 32.04
C LEU A 90 10.87 -14.01 32.57
N GLY A 91 9.62 -14.00 32.08
CA GLY A 91 8.56 -13.10 32.55
C GLY A 91 8.62 -11.68 31.98
N ALA A 92 9.34 -11.45 30.87
CA ALA A 92 9.38 -10.12 30.27
C ALA A 92 8.02 -9.71 29.67
N PRO A 93 7.51 -8.50 29.95
CA PRO A 93 6.22 -8.06 29.40
C PRO A 93 6.32 -7.84 27.88
N GLY A 94 5.24 -8.12 27.16
CA GLY A 94 5.20 -8.10 25.69
C GLY A 94 5.64 -6.79 25.04
N TRP A 95 5.35 -5.64 25.67
CA TRP A 95 5.80 -4.33 25.18
C TRP A 95 7.33 -4.19 25.26
N ARG A 96 7.98 -4.71 26.29
CA ARG A 96 9.44 -4.67 26.44
C ARG A 96 10.13 -5.54 25.39
N ILE A 97 9.54 -6.70 25.09
CA ILE A 97 9.99 -7.57 23.99
C ILE A 97 9.81 -6.86 22.64
N ALA A 98 8.66 -6.22 22.42
CA ALA A 98 8.38 -5.49 21.19
C ALA A 98 9.40 -4.36 20.94
N TRP A 99 9.62 -3.48 21.91
CA TRP A 99 10.53 -2.33 21.74
C TRP A 99 12.01 -2.71 21.70
N ARG A 100 12.45 -3.72 22.47
CA ARG A 100 13.87 -4.07 22.58
C ARG A 100 14.33 -5.13 21.60
N HIS A 101 13.46 -6.04 21.18
CA HIS A 101 13.83 -7.18 20.34
C HIS A 101 13.15 -7.14 18.97
N VAL A 102 11.86 -6.82 18.91
CA VAL A 102 11.10 -6.87 17.65
C VAL A 102 11.35 -5.63 16.79
N LEU A 103 11.23 -4.44 17.37
CA LEU A 103 11.37 -3.17 16.65
C LEU A 103 12.76 -3.04 15.99
N PRO A 104 13.88 -3.22 16.71
CA PRO A 104 15.22 -3.06 16.13
C PRO A 104 15.55 -4.15 15.09
N SER A 105 14.92 -5.31 15.18
CA SER A 105 15.11 -6.39 14.19
C SER A 105 14.27 -6.16 12.93
N ALA A 106 13.08 -5.55 13.07
CA ALA A 106 12.19 -5.27 11.96
C ALA A 106 12.54 -3.96 11.21
N THR A 107 13.27 -3.04 11.83
CA THR A 107 13.68 -1.77 11.19
C THR A 107 14.59 -2.01 9.99
N ALA A 108 15.46 -3.01 10.02
CA ALA A 108 16.35 -3.36 8.92
C ALA A 108 15.62 -3.54 7.57
N PRO A 109 14.69 -4.50 7.45
CA PRO A 109 13.92 -4.68 6.22
C PRO A 109 12.96 -3.51 5.93
N MET A 110 12.50 -2.77 6.95
CA MET A 110 11.69 -1.57 6.71
C MET A 110 12.44 -0.45 6.04
N VAL A 111 13.70 -0.19 6.44
CA VAL A 111 14.51 0.89 5.87
C VAL A 111 14.78 0.60 4.38
N VAL A 112 15.13 -0.64 4.05
CA VAL A 112 15.30 -1.08 2.66
C VAL A 112 14.01 -0.86 1.87
N GLN A 113 12.87 -1.34 2.40
CA GLN A 113 11.58 -1.15 1.75
C GLN A 113 11.23 0.32 1.57
N ALA A 114 11.52 1.18 2.55
CA ALA A 114 11.28 2.61 2.48
C ALA A 114 12.07 3.26 1.35
N SER A 115 13.37 2.95 1.22
CA SER A 115 14.21 3.46 0.13
C SER A 115 13.65 3.11 -1.24
N LEU A 116 13.24 1.85 -1.44
CA LEU A 116 12.63 1.42 -2.70
C LEU A 116 11.31 2.14 -2.96
N SER A 117 10.47 2.27 -1.94
CA SER A 117 9.19 2.98 -2.04
C SER A 117 9.35 4.45 -2.41
N VAL A 118 10.42 5.12 -1.96
CA VAL A 118 10.74 6.50 -2.36
C VAL A 118 11.05 6.58 -3.85
N ALA A 119 11.82 5.65 -4.41
CA ALA A 119 12.11 5.63 -5.85
C ALA A 119 10.82 5.49 -6.68
N PHE A 120 9.92 4.59 -6.28
CA PHE A 120 8.61 4.45 -6.94
C PHE A 120 7.71 5.68 -6.74
N ALA A 121 7.78 6.34 -5.59
CA ALA A 121 7.03 7.56 -5.32
C ALA A 121 7.46 8.71 -6.26
N ILE A 122 8.77 8.87 -6.50
CA ILE A 122 9.31 9.85 -7.46
C ILE A 122 8.80 9.56 -8.87
N LEU A 123 8.85 8.29 -9.30
CA LEU A 123 8.38 7.92 -10.64
C LEU A 123 6.87 8.15 -10.80
N ALA A 124 6.08 7.84 -9.77
CA ALA A 124 4.65 8.08 -9.75
C ALA A 124 4.32 9.58 -9.80
N GLU A 125 5.02 10.40 -8.99
CA GLU A 125 4.89 11.86 -9.02
C GLU A 125 5.21 12.41 -10.41
N ALA A 126 6.34 12.01 -11.00
CA ALA A 126 6.76 12.48 -12.31
C ALA A 126 5.76 12.08 -13.40
N SER A 127 5.17 10.89 -13.30
CA SER A 127 4.12 10.42 -14.23
C SER A 127 2.86 11.28 -14.12
N LEU A 128 2.40 11.61 -12.90
CA LEU A 128 1.26 12.51 -12.69
C LEU A 128 1.56 13.94 -13.16
N SER A 129 2.76 14.45 -12.86
CA SER A 129 3.25 15.75 -13.32
C SER A 129 3.34 15.81 -14.85
N PHE A 130 3.73 14.72 -15.51
CA PHE A 130 3.74 14.62 -16.96
C PHE A 130 2.33 14.67 -17.57
N LEU A 131 1.35 14.06 -16.90
CA LEU A 131 -0.07 14.14 -17.26
C LEU A 131 -0.71 15.50 -16.94
N GLY A 132 0.04 16.45 -16.37
CA GLY A 132 -0.45 17.77 -16.00
C GLY A 132 -1.27 17.81 -14.71
N LEU A 133 -1.29 16.72 -13.94
CA LEU A 133 -2.01 16.58 -12.67
C LEU A 133 -1.11 16.78 -11.43
N GLY A 134 0.19 17.01 -11.65
CA GLY A 134 1.19 17.13 -10.60
C GLY A 134 1.53 18.57 -10.21
N ILE A 135 2.82 18.81 -9.96
CA ILE A 135 3.31 20.11 -9.50
C ILE A 135 3.17 21.15 -10.62
N GLN A 136 2.46 22.24 -10.34
CA GLN A 136 2.31 23.33 -11.29
C GLN A 136 3.40 24.40 -11.13
N PRO A 137 3.71 25.15 -12.22
CA PRO A 137 4.59 26.31 -12.15
C PRO A 137 4.13 27.25 -11.03
N PRO A 138 5.02 27.81 -10.18
CA PRO A 138 6.45 28.11 -10.36
C PRO A 138 7.44 27.00 -9.92
N ALA A 139 6.99 25.93 -9.29
CA ALA A 139 7.88 24.84 -8.86
C ALA A 139 8.15 23.88 -10.04
N ALA A 140 9.42 23.70 -10.39
CA ALA A 140 9.80 22.79 -11.46
C ALA A 140 9.78 21.34 -10.96
N SER A 141 9.07 20.46 -11.68
CA SER A 141 9.14 19.00 -11.52
C SER A 141 9.69 18.36 -12.78
N TRP A 142 10.48 17.28 -12.65
CA TRP A 142 11.05 16.62 -13.82
C TRP A 142 9.97 16.12 -14.79
N GLY A 143 8.82 15.66 -14.27
CA GLY A 143 7.67 15.27 -15.09
C GLY A 143 7.05 16.42 -15.89
N SER A 144 6.88 17.60 -15.27
CA SER A 144 6.34 18.78 -15.96
C SER A 144 7.34 19.36 -16.97
N MET A 145 8.64 19.27 -16.70
CA MET A 145 9.70 19.65 -17.65
C MET A 145 9.69 18.76 -18.91
N ILE A 146 9.54 17.44 -18.74
CA ILE A 146 9.40 16.51 -19.86
C ILE A 146 8.14 16.84 -20.68
N ASN A 147 7.03 17.12 -20.00
CA ASN A 147 5.78 17.49 -20.65
C ASN A 147 5.91 18.76 -21.51
N ALA A 148 6.52 19.81 -20.96
CA ALA A 148 6.75 21.08 -21.65
C ALA A 148 7.72 20.93 -22.85
N GLY A 149 8.73 20.05 -22.74
CA GLY A 149 9.70 19.79 -23.80
C GLY A 149 9.14 19.03 -25.01
N ARG A 150 7.95 18.42 -24.93
CA ARG A 150 7.36 17.64 -26.03
C ARG A 150 7.19 18.46 -27.33
N GLY A 151 6.81 19.73 -27.21
CA GLY A 151 6.66 20.62 -28.37
C GLY A 151 7.97 20.96 -29.07
N TYR A 152 9.10 20.82 -28.36
CA TYR A 152 10.43 21.17 -28.83
C TYR A 152 11.27 19.96 -29.25
N LEU A 153 10.72 18.74 -29.27
CA LEU A 153 11.47 17.51 -29.58
C LEU A 153 12.21 17.56 -30.94
N GLN A 154 11.61 18.20 -31.94
CA GLN A 154 12.21 18.32 -33.28
C GLN A 154 13.29 19.40 -33.37
N GLN A 155 13.26 20.40 -32.47
CA GLN A 155 14.17 21.56 -32.51
C GLN A 155 15.29 21.45 -31.46
N ALA A 156 14.96 20.93 -30.28
CA ALA A 156 15.80 20.91 -29.09
C ALA A 156 15.48 19.67 -28.21
N PRO A 157 15.85 18.46 -28.66
CA PRO A 157 15.53 17.22 -27.94
C PRO A 157 16.16 17.15 -26.53
N TRP A 158 17.28 17.86 -26.28
CA TRP A 158 17.95 17.90 -24.99
C TRP A 158 17.07 18.41 -23.84
N ILE A 159 16.03 19.21 -24.13
CA ILE A 159 15.09 19.73 -23.13
C ILE A 159 14.31 18.59 -22.46
N VAL A 160 14.04 17.50 -23.21
CA VAL A 160 13.37 16.30 -22.69
C VAL A 160 14.39 15.31 -22.11
N PHE A 161 15.52 15.12 -22.78
CA PHE A 161 16.55 14.17 -22.33
C PHE A 161 17.20 14.57 -20.99
N GLY A 162 17.40 15.87 -20.72
CA GLY A 162 17.97 16.35 -19.45
C GLY A 162 17.20 15.87 -18.22
N PRO A 163 15.93 16.26 -18.02
CA PRO A 163 15.13 15.80 -16.89
C PRO A 163 14.87 14.28 -16.92
N GLY A 164 14.78 13.65 -18.10
CA GLY A 164 14.66 12.19 -18.21
C GLY A 164 15.89 11.44 -17.69
N ALA A 165 17.09 11.90 -18.06
CA ALA A 165 18.35 11.32 -17.59
C ALA A 165 18.54 11.56 -16.08
N ALA A 166 18.21 12.75 -15.58
CA ALA A 166 18.26 13.04 -14.15
C ALA A 166 17.33 12.11 -13.34
N LEU A 167 16.10 11.88 -13.85
CA LEU A 167 15.16 10.95 -13.22
C LEU A 167 15.68 9.51 -13.25
N PHE A 168 16.22 9.07 -14.38
CA PHE A 168 16.81 7.74 -14.52
C PHE A 168 17.96 7.51 -13.52
N VAL A 169 18.94 8.42 -13.49
CA VAL A 169 20.09 8.33 -12.58
C VAL A 169 19.65 8.34 -11.13
N THR A 170 18.68 9.18 -10.77
CA THR A 170 18.16 9.26 -9.39
C THR A 170 17.47 7.97 -8.97
N VAL A 171 16.59 7.42 -9.82
CA VAL A 171 15.88 6.18 -9.51
C VAL A 171 16.85 5.01 -9.41
N VAL A 172 17.77 4.86 -10.36
CA VAL A 172 18.78 3.79 -10.33
C VAL A 172 19.70 3.94 -9.12
N GLY A 173 20.18 5.15 -8.84
CA GLY A 173 21.03 5.43 -7.69
C GLY A 173 20.35 5.10 -6.37
N LEU A 174 19.07 5.47 -6.20
CA LEU A 174 18.30 5.12 -5.01
C LEU A 174 18.07 3.60 -4.88
N ASN A 175 17.85 2.89 -5.99
CA ASN A 175 17.75 1.43 -5.97
C ASN A 175 19.06 0.79 -5.54
N PHE A 176 20.20 1.22 -6.10
CA PHE A 176 21.53 0.71 -5.70
C PHE A 176 21.87 1.00 -4.25
N VAL A 177 21.51 2.19 -3.74
CA VAL A 177 21.65 2.50 -2.31
C VAL A 177 20.76 1.59 -1.47
N GLY A 178 19.52 1.33 -1.91
CA GLY A 178 18.61 0.39 -1.25
C GLY A 178 19.18 -1.03 -1.16
N ASP A 179 19.76 -1.52 -2.26
CA ASP A 179 20.41 -2.82 -2.32
C ASP A 179 21.69 -2.86 -1.48
N ALA A 180 22.52 -1.82 -1.52
CA ALA A 180 23.72 -1.72 -0.67
C ALA A 180 23.37 -1.69 0.83
N VAL A 181 22.29 -0.98 1.21
CA VAL A 181 21.76 -1.00 2.57
C VAL A 181 21.26 -2.40 2.91
N ARG A 182 20.55 -3.07 2.01
CA ARG A 182 20.09 -4.45 2.21
C ARG A 182 21.25 -5.40 2.46
N ASP A 183 22.28 -5.35 1.61
CA ASP A 183 23.46 -6.21 1.71
C ASP A 183 24.25 -5.94 2.99
N ALA A 184 24.37 -4.67 3.39
CA ALA A 184 25.02 -4.29 4.65
C ALA A 184 24.23 -4.75 5.90
N LEU A 185 22.90 -4.85 5.79
CA LEU A 185 22.02 -5.24 6.90
C LEU A 185 21.70 -6.73 6.91
N ASP A 186 22.03 -7.51 5.86
CA ASP A 186 21.85 -8.96 5.85
C ASP A 186 22.98 -9.65 6.62
N PRO A 187 22.73 -10.22 7.81
CA PRO A 187 23.76 -10.87 8.61
C PRO A 187 24.16 -12.25 8.06
N ARG A 188 23.44 -12.77 7.06
CA ARG A 188 23.60 -14.14 6.55
C ARG A 188 24.78 -14.33 5.60
N LEU A 189 25.53 -13.27 5.27
CA LEU A 189 26.76 -13.37 4.47
C LEU A 189 28.04 -13.60 5.32
N ARG A 190 27.91 -13.81 6.64
CA ARG A 190 29.04 -13.97 7.56
C ARG A 190 29.23 -15.39 8.11
N GLU A 191 28.61 -16.39 7.48
CA GLU A 191 28.91 -17.82 7.73
C GLU A 191 30.03 -18.30 6.82
#